data_AF-A0AAD9F139-F1
#
_entry.id   AF-A0AAD9F139-F1
#
_cell.length_a   1.000
_cell.length_b   1.000
_cell.length_c   1.000
_cell.angle_alpha   90.00
_cell.angle_beta   90.00
_cell.angle_gamma   90.00
#
_symmetry.space_group_name_H-M   'P 1'
#
loop_
_entity.id
_entity.type
_entity.pdbx_description
1 polymer ?
#
loop_
_entity_poly.entity_id
_entity_poly.type
_entity_poly.pdbx_seq_one_letter_code
_entity_poly.pdbx_strand_id
1 'polypeptide(L)' 'MASGKVCFLATLCSLVILSTFIGSTQSASCCLRYTSRRLPCQRLLGYAVQTIKTSCDINAIIERRKKNQP' A
#
# COMPACT_ATOMS: atom_id res chain seq x y z
N MET A 1 -39.62 10.90 -14.08
CA MET A 1 -38.14 10.87 -14.12
C MET A 1 -37.54 11.25 -12.76
N ALA A 2 -37.86 10.51 -11.70
CA ALA A 2 -37.32 10.75 -10.35
C ALA A 2 -36.34 9.65 -9.89
N SER A 3 -36.52 8.43 -10.41
CA SER A 3 -35.72 7.25 -10.04
C SER A 3 -34.25 7.34 -10.46
N GLY A 4 -33.96 7.91 -11.65
CA GLY A 4 -32.58 8.01 -12.16
C GLY A 4 -31.66 8.87 -11.29
N LYS A 5 -32.18 9.93 -10.67
CA LYS A 5 -31.39 10.84 -9.81
C LYS A 5 -31.07 10.21 -8.46
N VAL A 6 -31.97 9.38 -7.94
CA VAL A 6 -31.77 8.60 -6.71
C VAL A 6 -30.75 7.48 -6.93
N CYS A 7 -30.85 6.76 -8.06
CA CYS A 7 -29.87 5.74 -8.43
C CYS A 7 -28.46 6.33 -8.61
N PHE A 8 -28.37 7.51 -9.26
CA PHE A 8 -27.08 8.18 -9.47
C PHE A 8 -26.44 8.67 -8.17
N LEU A 9 -27.25 9.15 -7.21
CA LEU A 9 -26.76 9.49 -5.89
C LEU A 9 -26.24 8.25 -5.14
N ALA A 10 -27.00 7.15 -5.19
CA ALA A 10 -26.65 5.91 -4.51
C ALA A 10 -25.34 5.30 -5.05
N THR A 11 -25.13 5.32 -6.37
CA THR A 11 -23.88 4.85 -6.98
C THR A 11 -22.70 5.74 -6.61
N LEU A 12 -22.87 7.07 -6.65
CA LEU A 12 -21.83 8.01 -6.23
C LEU A 12 -21.44 7.81 -4.76
N CYS A 13 -22.42 7.69 -3.86
CA CYS A 13 -22.17 7.42 -2.44
C CYS A 13 -21.40 6.10 -2.25
N SER A 14 -21.82 5.03 -2.94
CA SER A 14 -21.13 3.73 -2.89
C SER A 14 -19.69 3.84 -3.38
N LEU A 15 -19.44 4.59 -4.45
CA LEU A 15 -18.11 4.80 -5.01
C LEU A 15 -17.19 5.59 -4.07
N VAL A 16 -17.73 6.61 -3.39
CA VAL A 16 -17.00 7.41 -2.38
C VAL A 16 -16.63 6.54 -1.17
N ILE A 17 -17.55 5.70 -0.69
CA ILE A 17 -17.26 4.75 0.39
C ILE A 17 -16.18 3.75 -0.04
N LEU A 18 -16.29 3.20 -1.25
CA LEU A 18 -15.31 2.24 -1.75
C LEU A 18 -13.92 2.86 -1.95
N SER A 19 -13.85 4.08 -2.49
CA SER A 19 -12.57 4.78 -2.69
C SER A 19 -11.88 5.20 -1.39
N THR A 20 -12.64 5.59 -0.36
CA THR A 20 -12.09 5.86 0.97
C THR A 20 -11.55 4.59 1.64
N PHE A 21 -12.20 3.45 1.44
CA PHE A 21 -11.68 2.16 1.87
C PHE A 21 -10.42 1.75 1.10
N ILE A 22 -10.38 1.92 -0.23
CA ILE A 22 -9.20 1.57 -1.06
C ILE A 22 -7.98 2.45 -0.73
N GLY A 23 -8.21 3.75 -0.46
CA GLY A 23 -7.13 4.65 -0.02
C GLY A 23 -6.61 4.34 1.39
N SER A 24 -7.47 3.76 2.23
CA SER A 24 -7.15 3.35 3.61
C SER A 24 -6.57 1.94 3.69
N THR A 25 -6.84 1.07 2.71
CA THR A 25 -5.93 -0.03 2.35
C THR A 25 -4.72 0.53 1.64
N GLN A 26 -4.00 1.42 2.33
CA GLN A 26 -2.57 1.28 2.38
C GLN A 26 -2.35 -0.12 2.95
N SER A 27 -2.38 -1.15 2.09
CA SER A 27 -1.84 -2.47 2.41
C SER A 27 -0.58 -2.15 3.17
N ALA A 28 -0.60 -2.38 4.49
CA ALA A 28 0.50 -1.97 5.35
C ALA A 28 1.73 -2.45 4.59
N SER A 29 2.66 -1.53 4.27
CA SER A 29 3.76 -1.81 3.35
C SER A 29 4.76 -2.72 4.06
N CYS A 30 4.26 -3.87 4.49
CA CYS A 30 4.90 -4.82 5.35
C CYS A 30 5.79 -5.66 4.45
N CYS A 31 6.98 -5.98 4.95
CA CYS A 31 7.68 -7.13 4.43
C CYS A 31 6.85 -8.37 4.79
N LEU A 32 6.60 -9.23 3.81
CA LEU A 32 5.98 -10.54 4.03
C LEU A 32 7.00 -11.68 3.91
N ARG A 33 8.20 -11.38 3.38
CA ARG A 33 9.23 -12.38 3.12
C ARG A 33 10.62 -11.74 3.02
N TYR A 34 11.60 -12.34 3.69
CA TYR A 34 13.00 -11.95 3.54
C TYR A 34 13.56 -12.33 2.16
N THR A 35 14.48 -11.52 1.66
CA THR A 35 15.29 -11.85 0.49
C THR A 35 16.74 -12.02 0.88
N SER A 36 17.38 -13.10 0.44
CA SER A 36 18.81 -13.32 0.65
C SER A 36 19.68 -12.59 -0.39
N ARG A 37 19.05 -11.88 -1.34
CA ARG A 37 19.79 -11.13 -2.36
C ARG A 37 20.50 -9.96 -1.72
N ARG A 38 21.83 -9.95 -1.81
CA ARG A 38 22.63 -8.81 -1.38
C ARG A 38 22.41 -7.65 -2.34
N LEU A 39 22.09 -6.48 -1.80
CA LEU A 39 22.03 -5.24 -2.56
C LEU A 39 23.39 -4.55 -2.52
N PRO A 40 23.93 -4.10 -3.68
CA PRO A 40 25.10 -3.23 -3.67
C PRO A 40 24.73 -1.88 -3.04
N CYS A 41 25.56 -1.39 -2.12
CA CYS A 41 25.31 -0.14 -1.37
C CYS A 41 25.05 1.07 -2.28
N GLN A 42 25.68 1.10 -3.46
CA GLN A 42 25.51 2.15 -4.47
C GLN A 42 24.06 2.28 -4.99
N ARG A 43 23.25 1.23 -4.87
CA ARG A 43 21.83 1.22 -5.31
C ARG A 43 20.85 1.44 -4.16
N LEU A 44 21.35 1.57 -2.93
CA LEU A 44 20.53 1.77 -1.73
C LEU A 44 20.26 3.26 -1.56
N LEU A 45 19.00 3.66 -1.70
CA LEU A 45 18.59 5.06 -1.47
C LEU A 45 18.28 5.34 0.00
N GLY A 46 18.11 4.28 0.79
CA GLY A 46 17.76 4.35 2.19
C GLY A 46 17.12 3.06 2.65
N TYR A 47 16.76 3.02 3.92
CA TYR A 47 16.09 1.88 4.54
C TYR A 47 14.96 2.37 5.44
N ALA A 48 14.00 1.48 5.70
CA ALA A 48 12.98 1.67 6.71
C ALA A 48 12.99 0.46 7.64
N VAL A 49 12.84 0.71 8.94
CA VAL A 49 12.73 -0.36 9.93
C VAL A 49 11.25 -0.72 10.07
N GLN A 50 10.93 -1.98 9.83
CA GLN A 50 9.66 -2.59 10.14
C GLN A 50 9.79 -3.34 11.47
N THR A 51 8.96 -2.96 12.43
CA THR A 51 8.78 -3.69 13.68
C THR A 51 7.46 -4.44 13.63
N ILE A 52 7.38 -5.57 14.33
CA ILE A 52 6.14 -6.32 14.52
C ILE A 52 5.10 -5.39 15.18
N LYS A 53 3.95 -5.23 14.52
CA LYS A 53 2.78 -4.46 14.99
C LYS A 53 1.52 -5.30 14.74
N THR A 54 0.36 -4.86 15.22
CA THR A 54 -0.93 -5.54 15.01
C THR A 54 -1.27 -5.84 13.54
N SER A 55 -0.61 -5.16 12.59
CA SER A 55 -0.80 -5.34 11.14
C SER A 55 0.40 -5.96 10.40
N CYS A 56 1.57 -6.13 11.04
CA CYS A 56 2.75 -6.73 10.41
C CYS A 56 3.37 -7.78 11.36
N ASP A 57 3.47 -9.02 10.91
CA ASP A 57 3.87 -10.15 11.78
C ASP A 57 5.38 -10.46 11.79
N ILE A 58 6.20 -9.70 11.05
CA ILE A 58 7.65 -9.90 11.01
C ILE A 58 8.44 -8.59 11.20
N ASN A 59 9.59 -8.70 11.85
CA ASN A 59 10.57 -7.61 11.92
C ASN A 59 11.42 -7.62 10.64
N ALA A 60 11.57 -6.50 9.95
CA ALA A 60 12.41 -6.45 8.75
C ALA A 60 13.07 -5.09 8.56
N ILE A 61 14.17 -5.08 7.80
CA ILE A 61 14.74 -3.85 7.25
C ILE A 61 14.34 -3.80 5.78
N ILE A 62 13.53 -2.80 5.43
CA ILE A 62 13.02 -2.60 4.07
C ILE A 62 13.98 -1.66 3.35
N GLU A 63 14.79 -2.21 2.47
CA GLU A 63 15.74 -1.45 1.65
C GLU A 63 15.03 -0.80 0.46
N ARG A 64 15.15 0.52 0.33
CA ARG A 64 14.62 1.26 -0.82
C ARG A 64 15.66 1.31 -1.92
N ARG A 65 15.32 0.72 -3.07
CA ARG A 65 16.08 0.88 -4.31
C ARG A 65 15.49 1.95 -5.18
N LYS A 66 16.36 2.63 -5.93
CA LYS A 66 15.92 3.34 -7.14
C LYS A 66 15.37 2.27 -8.09
N LYS A 67 14.06 2.23 -8.31
CA LYS A 67 13.53 1.46 -9.45
C LYS A 67 14.08 2.14 -10.70
N ASN A 68 14.79 1.39 -11.54
CA ASN A 68 14.85 1.78 -12.95
C ASN A 68 13.43 1.62 -13.46
N GLN A 69 12.70 2.72 -13.50
CA GLN A 69 11.42 2.81 -14.18
C GLN A 69 11.73 2.72 -15.69
N PRO A 70 11.24 1.70 -16.42
CA PRO A 70 11.26 1.75 -17.88
C PRO A 70 10.32 2.84 -18.39
#